data_AF-A0A4S8JT62-F1
#
_entry.id   AF-A0A4S8JT62-F1
#
_cell.length_a   1.000
_cell.length_b   1.000
_cell.length_c   1.000
_cell.angle_alpha   90.00
_cell.angle_beta   90.00
_cell.angle_gamma   90.00
#
_symmetry.space_group_name_H-M   'P 1'
#
loop_
_entity.id
_entity.type
_entity.pdbx_description
1 polymer ?
#
loop_
_entity_poly.entity_id
_entity_poly.type
_entity_poly.pdbx_seq_one_letter_code
_entity_poly.pdbx_strand_id
1 'polypeptide(L)'
;MELNALGACLAAIVCSPEQPPLRPVGSSAGDGATVVVKSILDRATDLLSDPQAANSCSISNRTLWQASFDAFFGLLTKYCLSKYDSILQMLLIQAPNDAIVGSEATRAISREMPVDLLRASLPHTDEHQHKVLLDFAQRLMPVTGFSAHGSDSGSVTYESVPG
;
A
#
# COMPACT_ATOMS: atom_id res chain seq x y z
N MET A 1 6.92 23.36 -9.34
CA MET A 1 6.24 23.84 -8.12
C MET A 1 7.23 23.78 -6.97
N GLU A 2 7.14 24.74 -6.05
CA GLU A 2 7.93 24.81 -4.81
C GLU A 2 7.33 23.93 -3.71
N LEU A 3 8.14 23.56 -2.72
CA LEU A 3 7.75 22.61 -1.66
C LEU A 3 6.51 23.07 -0.85
N ASN A 4 6.40 24.38 -0.58
CA ASN A 4 5.24 24.95 0.13
C ASN A 4 3.93 24.80 -0.68
N ALA A 5 3.98 25.00 -1.99
CA ALA A 5 2.83 24.83 -2.88
C ALA A 5 2.41 23.36 -2.98
N LEU A 6 3.38 22.45 -3.02
CA LEU A 6 3.11 21.00 -2.97
C LEU A 6 2.43 20.60 -1.65
N GLY A 7 2.92 21.11 -0.52
CA GLY A 7 2.30 20.91 0.78
C GLY A 7 0.86 21.44 0.83
N ALA A 8 0.63 22.65 0.33
CA ALA A 8 -0.71 23.23 0.22
C ALA A 8 -1.66 22.38 -0.65
N CYS A 9 -1.18 21.78 -1.74
CA CYS A 9 -1.97 20.87 -2.56
C CYS A 9 -2.39 19.61 -1.79
N LEU A 10 -1.49 18.99 -1.01
CA LEU A 10 -1.85 17.86 -0.15
C LEU A 10 -2.85 18.27 0.94
N ALA A 11 -2.63 19.41 1.59
CA ALA A 11 -3.55 19.95 2.58
C ALA A 11 -4.95 20.18 1.99
N ALA A 12 -5.04 20.72 0.76
CA ALA A 12 -6.31 20.92 0.08
C ALA A 12 -7.05 19.60 -0.19
N ILE A 13 -6.34 18.52 -0.54
CA ILE A 13 -6.93 17.19 -0.70
C ILE A 13 -7.50 16.68 0.62
N VAL A 14 -6.73 16.80 1.71
CA VAL A 14 -7.15 16.35 3.04
C VAL A 14 -8.34 17.15 3.56
N CYS A 15 -8.35 18.46 3.34
CA CYS A 15 -9.41 19.37 3.77
C CYS A 15 -10.64 19.35 2.85
N SER A 16 -10.60 18.64 1.72
CA SER A 16 -11.73 18.55 0.80
C SER A 16 -12.91 17.83 1.47
N PRO A 17 -14.16 18.35 1.36
CA PRO A 17 -15.35 17.65 1.83
C PRO A 17 -15.61 16.36 1.04
N GLU A 18 -15.13 16.30 -0.20
CA GLU A 18 -15.16 15.11 -1.06
C GLU A 18 -13.73 14.76 -1.45
N GLN A 19 -13.18 13.72 -0.82
CA GLN A 19 -11.81 13.31 -1.12
C GLN A 19 -11.77 12.56 -2.46
N PRO A 20 -10.74 12.81 -3.28
CA PRO A 20 -10.65 12.19 -4.58
C PRO A 20 -10.46 10.66 -4.45
N PRO A 21 -10.98 9.87 -5.40
CA PRO A 21 -10.78 8.45 -5.39
C PRO A 21 -9.31 8.12 -5.69
N LEU A 22 -8.62 7.53 -4.71
CA LEU A 22 -7.21 7.10 -4.82
C LEU A 22 -7.10 5.74 -5.50
N ARG A 23 -7.51 5.64 -6.78
CA ARG A 23 -7.43 4.39 -7.56
C ARG A 23 -6.00 4.15 -8.07
N PRO A 24 -5.55 2.91 -8.31
CA PRO A 24 -4.25 2.69 -8.92
C PRO A 24 -4.16 3.27 -10.34
N VAL A 25 -2.94 3.53 -10.79
CA VAL A 25 -2.67 4.01 -12.16
C VAL A 25 -3.14 2.95 -13.17
N GLY A 26 -3.79 3.40 -14.24
CA GLY A 26 -4.40 2.53 -15.25
C GLY A 26 -5.78 1.98 -14.89
N SER A 27 -6.40 2.44 -13.79
CA SER A 27 -7.77 2.05 -13.45
C SER A 27 -8.77 2.50 -14.53
N SER A 28 -9.62 1.57 -14.99
CA SER A 28 -10.64 1.83 -16.03
C SER A 28 -11.68 2.88 -15.62
N ALA A 29 -11.91 3.07 -14.31
CA ALA A 29 -12.79 4.10 -13.77
C ALA A 29 -12.12 5.48 -13.66
N GLY A 30 -10.91 5.63 -14.20
CA GLY A 30 -10.10 6.84 -14.16
C GLY A 30 -9.15 6.90 -12.97
N ASP A 31 -7.95 7.41 -13.23
CA ASP A 31 -6.80 7.50 -12.32
C ASP A 31 -6.22 8.93 -12.22
N GLY A 32 -6.90 9.94 -12.78
CA GLY A 32 -6.37 11.30 -12.87
C GLY A 32 -5.99 11.91 -11.52
N ALA A 33 -6.78 11.67 -10.48
CA ALA A 33 -6.43 12.09 -9.12
C ALA A 33 -5.11 11.48 -8.65
N THR A 34 -4.95 10.17 -8.83
CA THR A 34 -3.73 9.45 -8.46
C THR A 34 -2.52 9.94 -9.24
N VAL A 35 -2.66 10.20 -10.55
CA VAL A 35 -1.57 10.75 -11.36
C VAL A 35 -1.11 12.12 -10.85
N VAL A 36 -2.05 13.00 -10.49
CA VAL A 36 -1.74 14.32 -9.93
C VAL A 36 -1.06 14.21 -8.57
N VAL A 37 -1.60 13.41 -7.66
CA VAL A 37 -1.03 13.21 -6.33
C VAL A 37 0.35 12.57 -6.40
N LYS A 38 0.53 11.55 -7.25
CA LYS A 38 1.83 10.94 -7.50
C LYS A 38 2.83 11.98 -8.01
N SER A 39 2.43 12.84 -8.94
CA SER A 39 3.30 13.90 -9.47
C SER A 39 3.71 14.92 -8.39
N ILE A 40 2.83 15.20 -7.41
CA ILE A 40 3.14 16.04 -6.25
C ILE A 40 4.21 15.36 -5.37
N LEU A 41 4.02 14.08 -5.05
CA LEU A 41 4.94 13.30 -4.23
C LEU A 41 6.31 13.14 -4.90
N ASP A 42 6.33 12.77 -6.18
CA ASP A 42 7.57 12.63 -6.97
C ASP A 42 8.33 13.96 -7.01
N ARG A 43 7.63 15.07 -7.27
CA ARG A 43 8.26 16.40 -7.30
C ARG A 43 8.82 16.80 -5.94
N ALA A 44 8.14 16.45 -4.85
CA ALA A 44 8.67 16.70 -3.51
C ALA A 44 9.92 15.86 -3.24
N THR A 45 9.97 14.62 -3.73
CA THR A 45 11.16 13.76 -3.62
C THR A 45 12.35 14.41 -4.30
N ASP A 46 12.17 14.94 -5.52
CA ASP A 46 13.23 15.66 -6.23
C ASP A 46 13.77 16.84 -5.41
N LEU A 47 12.87 17.67 -4.88
CA LEU A 47 13.23 18.88 -4.12
C LEU A 47 13.91 18.59 -2.78
N LEU A 48 13.51 17.50 -2.12
CA LEU A 48 14.05 17.12 -0.82
C LEU A 48 15.37 16.35 -0.93
N SER A 49 15.58 15.67 -2.07
CA SER A 49 16.78 14.88 -2.34
C SER A 49 17.91 15.70 -2.97
N ASP A 50 17.61 16.83 -3.62
CA ASP A 50 18.63 17.72 -4.20
C ASP A 50 19.39 18.50 -3.10
N PRO A 51 20.70 18.28 -2.94
CA PRO A 51 21.51 18.99 -1.95
C PRO A 51 21.54 20.52 -2.15
N GLN A 52 21.38 21.00 -3.39
CA GLN A 52 21.37 22.44 -3.69
C GLN A 52 20.03 23.07 -3.32
N ALA A 53 18.91 22.44 -3.70
CA ALA A 53 17.58 22.84 -3.24
C ALA A 53 17.43 22.74 -1.71
N ALA A 54 18.16 21.81 -1.09
CA ALA A 54 18.10 21.61 0.35
C ALA A 54 18.60 22.81 1.15
N ASN A 55 19.59 23.55 0.61
CA ASN A 55 20.16 24.75 1.21
C ASN A 55 19.26 25.99 1.02
N SER A 56 18.42 26.00 -0.03
CA SER A 56 17.45 27.09 -0.27
C SER A 56 16.08 26.85 0.38
N CYS A 57 15.77 25.61 0.77
CA CYS A 57 14.48 25.28 1.38
C CYS A 57 14.45 25.67 2.86
N SER A 58 13.60 26.63 3.21
CA SER A 58 13.42 27.05 4.60
C SER A 58 12.91 25.91 5.49
N ILE A 59 13.26 25.97 6.78
CA ILE A 59 12.78 25.03 7.80
C ILE A 59 11.24 25.01 7.83
N SER A 60 10.61 26.18 7.76
CA SER A 60 9.14 26.30 7.76
C SER A 60 8.50 25.59 6.57
N ASN A 61 9.10 25.65 5.38
CA ASN A 61 8.57 24.95 4.20
C ASN A 61 8.66 23.42 4.37
N ARG A 62 9.73 22.92 5.00
CA ARG A 62 9.87 21.49 5.31
C ARG A 62 8.84 21.05 6.36
N THR A 63 8.65 21.85 7.40
CA THR A 63 7.65 21.57 8.45
C THR A 63 6.23 21.55 7.86
N LEU A 64 5.89 22.52 7.01
CA LEU A 64 4.58 22.55 6.33
C LEU A 64 4.39 21.34 5.43
N TRP A 65 5.41 20.99 4.63
CA TRP A 65 5.38 19.78 3.80
C TRP A 65 5.12 18.55 4.63
N GLN A 66 5.91 18.33 5.69
CA GLN A 66 5.79 17.14 6.52
C GLN A 66 4.40 17.06 7.17
N ALA A 67 3.90 18.15 7.76
CA ALA A 67 2.58 18.17 8.36
C ALA A 67 1.46 17.86 7.33
N SER A 68 1.59 18.38 6.11
CA SER A 68 0.63 18.14 5.03
C SER A 68 0.70 16.70 4.52
N PHE A 69 1.92 16.16 4.42
CA PHE A 69 2.15 14.77 4.06
C PHE A 69 1.61 13.81 5.12
N ASP A 70 1.87 14.05 6.40
CA ASP A 70 1.40 13.21 7.50
C ASP A 70 -0.13 13.10 7.51
N ALA A 71 -0.81 14.23 7.31
CA ALA A 71 -2.26 14.28 7.21
C ALA A 71 -2.77 13.52 5.96
N PHE A 72 -2.10 13.68 4.82
CA PHE A 72 -2.41 12.92 3.60
C PHE A 72 -2.14 11.42 3.77
N PHE A 73 -1.06 11.04 4.45
CA PHE A 73 -0.72 9.65 4.72
C PHE A 73 -1.77 8.96 5.60
N GLY A 74 -2.31 9.68 6.59
CA GLY A 74 -3.46 9.21 7.37
C GLY A 74 -4.70 8.95 6.49
N LEU A 75 -4.97 9.82 5.52
CA LEU A 75 -6.04 9.62 4.55
C LEU A 75 -5.77 8.41 3.63
N LEU A 76 -4.56 8.29 3.10
CA LEU A 76 -4.14 7.20 2.22
C LEU A 76 -4.25 5.85 2.91
N THR A 77 -3.73 5.73 4.13
CA THR A 77 -3.79 4.48 4.91
C THR A 77 -5.22 4.12 5.28
N LYS A 78 -6.05 5.09 5.66
CA LYS A 78 -7.49 4.88 5.88
C LYS A 78 -8.20 4.38 4.62
N TYR A 79 -7.88 4.96 3.46
CA TYR A 79 -8.43 4.50 2.18
C TYR A 79 -8.05 3.04 1.90
N CYS A 80 -6.77 2.71 2.04
CA CYS A 80 -6.26 1.35 1.84
C CYS A 80 -6.95 0.33 2.75
N LEU A 81 -7.07 0.63 4.05
CA LEU A 81 -7.76 -0.24 5.01
C LEU A 81 -9.25 -0.40 4.67
N SER A 82 -9.95 0.69 4.35
CA SER A 82 -11.37 0.65 3.99
C SER A 82 -11.62 -0.20 2.74
N LYS A 83 -10.72 -0.11 1.74
CA LYS A 83 -10.78 -0.93 0.53
C LYS A 83 -10.52 -2.40 0.82
N TYR A 84 -9.53 -2.70 1.65
CA TYR A 84 -9.23 -4.06 2.08
C TYR A 84 -10.44 -4.70 2.78
N ASP A 85 -10.99 -4.03 3.80
CA ASP A 85 -12.14 -4.53 4.57
C ASP A 85 -13.37 -4.74 3.68
N SER A 86 -13.64 -3.80 2.77
CA SER A 86 -14.75 -3.91 1.82
C SER A 86 -14.62 -5.11 0.88
N ILE A 87 -13.42 -5.38 0.36
CA ILE A 87 -13.15 -6.54 -0.51
C ILE A 87 -13.32 -7.84 0.28
N LEU A 88 -12.74 -7.90 1.49
CA LEU A 88 -12.84 -9.08 2.35
C LEU A 88 -14.30 -9.39 2.69
N GLN A 89 -15.08 -8.36 3.03
CA GLN A 89 -16.50 -8.49 3.32
C GLN A 89 -17.29 -9.00 2.10
N MET A 90 -17.03 -8.47 0.90
CA MET A 90 -17.71 -8.95 -0.30
C MET A 90 -17.39 -10.43 -0.58
N LEU A 91 -16.14 -10.85 -0.41
CA LEU A 91 -15.72 -12.22 -0.68
C LEU A 91 -16.33 -13.21 0.31
N LEU A 92 -16.41 -12.84 1.59
CA LEU A 92 -17.10 -13.64 2.61
C LEU A 92 -18.59 -13.85 2.28
N ILE A 93 -19.24 -12.86 1.66
CA ILE A 93 -20.64 -12.97 1.22
C ILE A 93 -20.78 -13.82 -0.05
N GLN A 94 -19.82 -13.73 -0.98
CA GLN A 94 -19.90 -14.38 -2.29
C GLN A 94 -19.45 -15.86 -2.29
N ALA A 95 -18.51 -16.26 -1.43
CA ALA A 95 -17.97 -17.62 -1.41
C ALA A 95 -17.57 -18.05 0.02
N PRO A 96 -18.37 -18.86 0.72
CA PRO A 96 -18.02 -19.38 2.05
C PRO A 96 -16.89 -20.43 2.05
N ASN A 97 -16.40 -20.86 0.87
CA ASN A 97 -15.43 -21.96 0.74
C ASN A 97 -13.98 -21.43 0.68
N ASP A 98 -13.24 -21.62 1.77
CA ASP A 98 -11.94 -21.01 2.13
C ASP A 98 -10.80 -21.06 1.09
N ALA A 99 -10.73 -22.08 0.23
CA ALA A 99 -9.50 -22.32 -0.55
C ALA A 99 -9.36 -21.47 -1.83
N ILE A 100 -10.47 -21.04 -2.44
CA ILE A 100 -10.47 -20.19 -3.66
C ILE A 100 -10.40 -18.71 -3.27
N VAL A 101 -10.87 -18.38 -2.06
CA VAL A 101 -10.98 -17.03 -1.51
C VAL A 101 -9.62 -16.35 -1.39
N GLY A 102 -8.55 -17.07 -1.02
CA GLY A 102 -7.23 -16.46 -0.84
C GLY A 102 -6.63 -15.85 -2.12
N SER A 103 -6.64 -16.61 -3.22
CA SER A 103 -6.06 -16.14 -4.50
C SER A 103 -6.92 -15.04 -5.14
N GLU A 104 -8.24 -15.17 -5.05
CA GLU A 104 -9.17 -14.17 -5.57
C GLU A 104 -9.14 -12.88 -4.75
N ALA A 105 -9.01 -12.98 -3.42
CA ALA A 105 -8.81 -11.84 -2.52
C ALA A 105 -7.54 -11.08 -2.86
N THR A 106 -6.39 -11.74 -2.96
CA THR A 106 -5.12 -11.07 -3.30
C THR A 106 -5.20 -10.37 -4.65
N ARG A 107 -5.88 -10.97 -5.65
CA ARG A 107 -6.07 -10.35 -6.96
C ARG A 107 -7.01 -9.14 -6.90
N ALA A 108 -8.10 -9.23 -6.15
CA ALA A 108 -9.05 -8.12 -5.98
C ALA A 108 -8.41 -6.95 -5.23
N ILE A 109 -7.71 -7.24 -4.13
CA ILE A 109 -6.96 -6.26 -3.33
C ILE A 109 -5.92 -5.55 -4.22
N SER A 110 -5.05 -6.31 -4.90
CA SER A 110 -3.99 -5.70 -5.73
C SER A 110 -4.50 -4.81 -6.85
N ARG A 111 -5.74 -5.01 -7.33
CA ARG A 111 -6.38 -4.17 -8.35
C ARG A 111 -7.00 -2.88 -7.80
N GLU A 112 -7.31 -2.84 -6.52
CA GLU A 112 -7.97 -1.71 -5.86
C GLU A 112 -6.98 -0.87 -5.02
N MET A 113 -5.86 -1.45 -4.61
CA MET A 113 -4.86 -0.77 -3.80
C MET A 113 -4.09 0.30 -4.61
N PRO A 114 -3.91 1.52 -4.07
CA PRO A 114 -3.13 2.58 -4.70
C PRO A 114 -1.62 2.36 -4.55
N VAL A 115 -1.10 1.27 -5.11
CA VAL A 115 0.31 0.88 -4.99
C VAL A 115 1.29 1.96 -5.46
N ASP A 116 0.89 2.75 -6.46
CA ASP A 116 1.69 3.85 -6.99
C ASP A 116 1.87 4.99 -5.98
N LEU A 117 0.80 5.33 -5.25
CA LEU A 117 0.84 6.35 -4.19
C LEU A 117 1.59 5.83 -2.96
N LEU A 118 1.40 4.56 -2.60
CA LEU A 118 2.13 3.94 -1.50
C LEU A 118 3.65 3.97 -1.77
N ARG A 119 4.10 3.61 -2.98
CA ARG A 119 5.52 3.72 -3.36
C ARG A 119 6.00 5.16 -3.37
N ALA A 120 5.25 6.07 -3.98
CA ALA A 120 5.63 7.49 -4.06
C ALA A 120 5.67 8.17 -2.68
N SER A 121 4.99 7.58 -1.68
CA SER A 121 5.00 8.08 -0.30
C SER A 121 6.24 7.67 0.49
N LEU A 122 6.94 6.59 0.11
CA LEU A 122 8.09 6.04 0.86
C LEU A 122 9.20 7.07 1.17
N PRO A 123 9.60 7.98 0.27
CA PRO A 123 10.65 8.96 0.56
C PRO A 123 10.25 10.01 1.60
N HIS A 124 8.96 10.09 1.94
CA HIS A 124 8.37 11.12 2.80
C HIS A 124 7.94 10.57 4.17
N THR A 125 7.96 9.24 4.32
CA THR A 125 7.56 8.60 5.57
C THR A 125 8.63 8.68 6.64
N ASP A 126 8.22 8.90 7.89
CA ASP A 126 9.05 8.67 9.05
C ASP A 126 9.11 7.17 9.42
N GLU A 127 9.89 6.84 10.45
CA GLU A 127 10.07 5.47 10.94
C GLU A 127 8.75 4.83 11.42
N HIS A 128 7.82 5.62 11.96
CA HIS A 128 6.53 5.11 12.41
C HIS A 128 5.62 4.78 11.22
N GLN A 129 5.51 5.69 10.25
CA GLN A 129 4.74 5.52 9.03
C GLN A 129 5.29 4.36 8.19
N HIS A 130 6.61 4.17 8.17
CA HIS A 130 7.24 3.03 7.50
C HIS A 130 6.79 1.69 8.12
N LYS A 131 6.67 1.61 9.45
CA LYS A 131 6.13 0.42 10.14
C LYS A 131 4.66 0.19 9.78
N VAL A 132 3.85 1.24 9.69
CA VAL A 132 2.44 1.13 9.24
C VAL A 132 2.36 0.53 7.84
N LEU A 133 3.21 0.97 6.91
CA LEU A 133 3.26 0.39 5.56
C LEU A 133 3.70 -1.07 5.57
N LEU A 134 4.67 -1.44 6.40
CA LEU A 134 5.15 -2.81 6.52
C LEU A 134 4.08 -3.73 7.09
N ASP A 135 3.42 -3.33 8.18
CA ASP A 135 2.31 -4.08 8.79
C ASP A 135 1.16 -4.26 7.79
N PHE A 136 0.87 -3.22 7.01
CA PHE A 136 -0.13 -3.29 5.95
C PHE A 136 0.28 -4.28 4.85
N ALA A 137 1.51 -4.19 4.34
CA ALA A 137 2.02 -5.12 3.33
C ALA A 137 1.98 -6.58 3.81
N GLN A 138 2.32 -6.83 5.08
CA GLN A 138 2.22 -8.17 5.68
C GLN A 138 0.80 -8.70 5.73
N ARG A 139 -0.19 -7.86 6.02
CA ARG A 139 -1.62 -8.25 6.01
C ARG A 139 -2.16 -8.54 4.62
N LEU A 140 -1.63 -7.87 3.59
CA LEU A 140 -2.05 -8.09 2.21
C LEU A 140 -1.44 -9.33 1.56
N MET A 141 -0.32 -9.82 2.09
CA MET A 141 0.29 -11.06 1.61
C MET A 141 -0.59 -12.24 2.05
N PRO A 142 -1.05 -13.09 1.12
CA PRO A 142 -1.69 -14.33 1.52
C PRO A 142 -0.67 -15.13 2.34
N VAL A 143 -1.07 -15.61 3.53
CA VAL A 143 -0.30 -16.60 4.26
C VAL A 143 -0.18 -17.79 3.32
N THR A 144 0.97 -17.91 2.65
CA THR A 144 1.36 -19.14 1.99
C THR A 144 1.48 -20.19 3.08
N GLY A 145 0.39 -20.88 3.35
CA GLY A 145 0.40 -22.14 4.06
C GLY A 145 1.21 -23.11 3.21
N PHE A 146 2.52 -23.16 3.45
CA PHE A 146 3.29 -24.35 3.11
C PHE A 146 2.78 -25.47 4.02
N SER A 147 1.72 -26.14 3.60
CA SER A 147 1.45 -27.50 4.03
C SER A 147 2.57 -28.37 3.47
N ALA A 148 3.67 -28.49 4.21
CA ALA A 148 4.50 -29.68 4.14
C ALA A 148 3.85 -30.77 5.02
N HIS A 149 2.62 -31.17 4.68
CA HIS A 149 2.05 -32.40 5.18
C HIS A 149 2.44 -33.51 4.21
N GLY A 150 3.71 -33.92 4.27
CA GLY A 150 4.16 -35.17 3.71
C GLY A 150 3.72 -36.32 4.63
N SER A 151 2.44 -36.69 4.58
CA SER A 151 1.99 -37.99 5.09
C SER A 151 2.34 -39.07 4.07
N ASP A 152 3.44 -39.74 4.37
CA ASP A 152 3.50 -41.20 4.60
C ASP A 152 2.75 -42.12 3.62
N SER A 153 3.52 -42.94 2.89
CA SER A 153 3.18 -44.34 2.59
C SER A 153 4.35 -45.00 1.85
N GLY A 154 5.31 -45.51 2.63
CA GLY A 154 6.36 -46.39 2.14
C GLY A 154 6.69 -47.44 3.19
N SER A 155 5.78 -48.40 3.41
CA SER A 155 6.09 -49.58 4.21
C SER A 155 7.13 -50.42 3.49
N VAL A 156 8.37 -50.34 3.93
CA VAL A 156 9.45 -51.19 3.44
C VAL A 156 9.33 -52.55 4.14
N THR A 157 8.77 -53.51 3.43
CA THR A 157 8.79 -54.93 3.82
C THR A 157 10.20 -55.45 3.57
N TYR A 158 10.89 -55.93 4.59
CA TYR A 158 12.05 -56.81 4.43
C TYR A 158 11.76 -58.13 5.17
N GLU A 159 11.48 -59.16 4.39
CA GLU A 159 11.43 -60.55 4.85
C GLU A 159 12.79 -61.17 4.50
N SER A 160 13.55 -61.62 5.50
CA SER A 160 14.80 -62.36 5.31
C SER A 160 14.56 -63.85 5.50
N VAL A 161 14.87 -64.63 4.45
CA VAL A 161 14.75 -66.09 4.35
C VAL A 161 15.79 -66.82 5.22
N PRO A 162 15.52 -68.01 5.79
CA PRO A 162 16.46 -68.74 6.63
C PRO A 162 17.46 -69.57 5.80
N GLY A 163 18.69 -69.67 6.32
CA GLY A 163 19.69 -70.68 5.95
C GLY A 163 19.95 -71.61 7.11
#